data_AF-A0A830GTM5-F1
#
_entry.id   AF-A0A830GTM5-F1
#
_cell.length_a   1.000
_cell.length_b   1.000
_cell.length_c   1.000
_cell.angle_alpha   90.00
_cell.angle_beta   90.00
_cell.angle_gamma   90.00
#
_symmetry.space_group_name_H-M   'P 1'
#
loop_
_entity.id
_entity.type
_entity.pdbx_description
1 polymer ?
#
loop_
_entity_poly.entity_id
_entity_poly.type
_entity_poly.pdbx_seq_one_letter_code
_entity_poly.pdbx_strand_id
1 'polypeptide(L)'
;MRAEAFMSKGVVGMRDYLNNNVFTISENIIRTAVRPWFAERFDQAYRSELAAFLRSLSDGVTPAPNELDGLRANILAEAAAKSFMEGRPITLSDVA
;
A
#
# COMPACT_ATOMS: atom_id res chain seq x y z
N MET A 1 6.44 -0.52 4.32
CA MET A 1 5.91 -0.02 3.04
C MET A 1 6.45 1.38 2.82
N ARG A 2 7.01 1.61 1.64
CA ARG A 2 7.51 2.89 1.17
C ARG A 2 6.74 3.27 -0.10
N ALA A 3 6.40 4.53 -0.24
CA ALA A 3 5.79 5.08 -1.44
C ALA A 3 6.44 6.42 -1.77
N GLU A 4 6.70 6.69 -3.04
CA GLU A 4 7.35 7.92 -3.49
C GLU A 4 6.67 8.45 -4.73
N ALA A 5 6.45 9.76 -4.76
CA ALA A 5 5.87 10.47 -5.89
C ALA A 5 6.80 11.62 -6.29
N PHE A 6 7.33 11.56 -7.51
CA PHE A 6 8.11 12.62 -8.12
C PHE A 6 7.19 13.53 -8.94
N MET A 7 7.28 14.84 -8.72
CA MET A 7 6.44 15.85 -9.35
C MET A 7 7.30 17.03 -9.83
N SER A 8 6.75 17.87 -10.70
CA SER A 8 7.46 19.03 -11.28
C SER A 8 8.00 20.03 -10.25
N LYS A 9 7.45 20.05 -9.04
CA LYS A 9 7.83 20.96 -7.95
C LYS A 9 8.56 20.28 -6.78
N GLY A 10 8.87 18.98 -6.90
CA GLY A 10 9.59 18.25 -5.85
C GLY A 10 9.11 16.81 -5.67
N VAL A 11 9.50 16.22 -4.54
CA VAL A 11 9.28 14.80 -4.23
C VAL A 11 8.58 14.66 -2.90
N VAL A 12 7.57 13.80 -2.84
CA VAL A 12 6.94 13.35 -1.59
C VAL A 12 7.27 11.88 -1.39
N GLY A 13 7.76 11.53 -0.21
CA GLY A 13 8.07 10.16 0.17
C GLY A 13 7.44 9.79 1.50
N MET A 14 6.77 8.65 1.54
CA MET A 14 6.31 8.00 2.77
C MET A 14 7.32 6.93 3.16
N ARG A 15 7.91 7.07 4.35
CA ARG A 15 8.87 6.12 4.92
C ARG A 15 8.22 5.21 5.95
N ASP A 16 8.92 4.15 6.32
CA ASP A 16 8.45 3.27 7.37
C ASP A 16 8.32 4.00 8.71
N TYR A 17 7.20 3.77 9.38
CA TYR A 17 6.99 4.19 10.76
C TYR A 17 8.02 3.48 11.65
N LEU A 18 8.91 4.28 12.23
CA LEU A 18 9.75 3.84 13.34
C LEU A 18 8.86 3.69 14.57
N ASN A 19 8.84 2.51 15.17
CA ASN A 19 7.82 2.14 16.15
C ASN A 19 7.95 2.89 17.49
N ASN A 20 9.07 3.56 17.71
CA ASN A 20 9.43 4.15 18.98
C ASN A 20 10.64 5.08 18.81
N ASN A 21 10.69 6.15 19.62
CA ASN A 21 11.88 7.01 19.78
C ASN A 21 12.95 6.34 20.65
N VAL A 22 12.89 5.00 20.79
CA VAL A 22 13.82 4.23 21.62
C VAL A 22 14.92 3.72 20.70
N PHE A 23 16.14 4.08 21.05
CA PHE A 23 17.34 3.69 20.35
C PHE A 23 18.17 2.84 21.30
N THR A 24 18.59 1.66 20.85
CA THR A 24 19.62 0.90 21.56
C THR A 24 20.98 1.36 21.02
N ILE A 25 21.88 1.77 21.90
CA ILE A 25 23.27 2.04 21.56
C ILE A 25 24.10 0.90 22.15
N SER A 26 24.41 -0.10 21.32
CA SER A 26 25.55 -0.98 21.54
C SER A 26 26.64 -0.62 20.53
N GLU A 27 27.88 -1.06 20.77
CA GLU A 27 29.14 -0.59 20.19
C GLU A 27 29.18 -0.25 18.68
N ASN A 28 28.19 -0.64 17.86
CA ASN A 28 28.10 -0.22 16.46
C ASN A 28 26.69 -0.10 15.83
N ILE A 29 25.56 -0.16 16.54
CA ILE A 29 24.25 -0.11 15.85
C ILE A 29 23.17 0.66 16.63
N ILE A 30 22.73 1.79 16.06
CA ILE A 30 21.43 2.40 16.37
C ILE A 30 20.37 1.69 15.52
N ARG A 31 19.62 0.74 16.10
CA ARG A 31 18.43 0.18 15.43
C ARG A 31 17.17 0.73 16.08
N THR A 32 16.27 1.27 15.26
CA THR A 32 14.86 1.35 15.62
C THR A 32 14.14 0.17 14.95
N ALA A 33 13.37 -0.58 15.74
CA ALA A 33 12.66 -1.74 15.23
C ALA A 33 11.53 -1.29 14.29
N VAL A 34 11.58 -1.71 13.03
CA VAL A 34 10.44 -1.63 12.12
C VAL A 34 9.39 -2.63 12.61
N ARG A 35 8.10 -2.24 12.66
CA ARG A 35 7.01 -3.16 13.06
C ARG A 35 7.07 -4.44 12.21
N PRO A 36 7.37 -5.62 12.79
CA PRO A 36 7.54 -6.84 12.03
C PRO A 36 6.20 -7.42 11.57
N TRP A 37 5.10 -7.06 12.22
CA TRP A 37 3.78 -7.64 11.97
C TRP A 37 2.85 -6.71 11.19
N PHE A 38 2.28 -7.23 10.09
CA PHE A 38 1.44 -6.46 9.16
C PHE A 38 0.16 -5.94 9.85
N ALA A 39 -0.49 -6.79 10.66
CA ALA A 39 -1.71 -6.41 11.35
C ALA A 39 -1.48 -5.24 12.33
N GLU A 40 -0.40 -5.30 13.12
CA GLU A 40 -0.04 -4.21 14.04
C GLU A 40 0.36 -2.93 13.31
N ARG A 41 0.95 -3.06 12.12
CA ARG A 41 1.32 -1.92 11.29
C ARG A 41 0.10 -1.18 10.74
N PHE A 42 -0.94 -1.92 10.35
CA PHE A 42 -2.11 -1.39 9.65
C PHE A 42 -3.39 -1.37 10.51
N ASP A 43 -3.30 -1.55 11.83
CA ASP A 43 -4.47 -1.48 12.75
C ASP A 43 -5.34 -0.23 12.51
N GLN A 44 -4.70 0.95 12.41
CA GLN A 44 -5.43 2.19 12.12
C GLN A 44 -6.09 2.18 10.74
N ALA A 45 -5.44 1.59 9.73
CA ALA A 45 -5.99 1.50 8.38
C ALA A 45 -7.24 0.60 8.37
N TYR A 46 -7.20 -0.57 9.00
CA TYR A 46 -8.35 -1.48 9.11
C TYR A 46 -9.53 -0.84 9.84
N ARG A 47 -9.27 -0.10 10.93
CA ARG A 47 -10.33 0.67 11.63
C ARG A 47 -10.94 1.74 10.74
N SER A 48 -10.10 2.45 9.98
CA SER A 48 -10.54 3.52 9.09
C SER A 48 -11.35 3.00 7.90
N GLU A 49 -10.93 1.86 7.34
CA GLU A 49 -11.63 1.14 6.28
C GLU A 49 -13.03 0.70 6.74
N LEU A 50 -13.12 0.02 7.88
CA LEU A 50 -14.42 -0.41 8.41
C LEU A 50 -15.35 0.77 8.69
N ALA A 51 -14.82 1.86 9.26
CA ALA A 51 -15.59 3.08 9.47
C ALA A 51 -16.06 3.70 8.15
N ALA A 52 -15.23 3.70 7.11
CA ALA A 52 -15.60 4.20 5.79
C ALA A 52 -16.70 3.36 5.13
N PHE A 53 -16.62 2.04 5.26
CA PHE A 53 -17.65 1.12 4.78
C PHE A 53 -18.99 1.30 5.51
N LEU A 54 -18.98 1.42 6.84
CA LEU A 54 -20.21 1.67 7.60
C LEU A 54 -20.86 3.01 7.21
N ARG A 55 -20.06 4.05 6.94
CA ARG A 55 -20.56 5.32 6.41
C ARG A 55 -21.17 5.16 5.02
N SER A 56 -20.52 4.41 4.12
CA SER A 56 -21.06 4.23 2.77
C SER A 56 -22.43 3.56 2.78
N LEU A 57 -22.62 2.60 3.70
CA LEU A 57 -23.93 1.97 3.93
C LEU A 57 -24.97 2.95 4.49
N SER A 58 -24.58 3.79 5.46
CA SER A 58 -25.49 4.72 6.14
C SER A 58 -25.91 5.88 5.24
N ASP A 59 -24.97 6.41 4.46
CA ASP A 59 -25.16 7.58 3.61
C ASP A 59 -25.63 7.21 2.19
N GLY A 60 -25.67 5.91 1.86
CA GLY A 60 -26.07 5.41 0.54
C GLY A 60 -25.10 5.81 -0.59
N VAL A 61 -23.84 6.06 -0.26
CA VAL A 61 -22.81 6.45 -1.24
C VAL A 61 -22.02 5.23 -1.71
N THR A 62 -21.48 5.30 -2.93
CA THR A 62 -20.60 4.26 -3.46
C THR A 62 -19.38 4.10 -2.54
N PRO A 63 -19.05 2.87 -2.09
CA PRO A 63 -17.86 2.64 -1.29
C PRO A 63 -16.59 2.98 -2.07
N ALA A 64 -15.53 3.36 -1.35
CA ALA A 64 -14.20 3.56 -1.93
C ALA A 64 -13.18 2.86 -1.02
N PRO A 65 -12.43 1.86 -1.53
CA PRO A 65 -12.47 1.33 -2.89
C PRO A 65 -13.78 0.59 -3.23
N ASN A 66 -14.08 0.47 -4.53
CA ASN A 66 -15.23 -0.30 -5.05
C ASN A 66 -14.80 -1.55 -5.85
N GLU A 67 -15.77 -2.26 -6.43
CA GLU A 67 -15.54 -3.48 -7.20
C GLU A 67 -14.65 -3.27 -8.43
N LEU A 68 -14.72 -2.10 -9.07
CA LEU A 68 -13.89 -1.78 -10.24
C LEU A 68 -12.44 -1.55 -9.84
N ASP A 69 -12.19 -1.00 -8.66
CA ASP A 69 -10.83 -0.86 -8.12
C ASP A 69 -10.19 -2.24 -7.91
N GLY A 70 -10.94 -3.20 -7.37
CA GLY A 70 -10.51 -4.59 -7.21
C GLY A 70 -10.25 -5.29 -8.55
N LEU A 71 -11.15 -5.12 -9.52
CA LEU A 71 -10.99 -5.66 -10.87
C LEU A 71 -9.72 -5.12 -11.55
N ARG A 72 -9.51 -3.81 -11.51
CA ARG A 72 -8.33 -3.17 -12.11
C ARG A 72 -7.04 -3.61 -11.43
N ALA A 73 -7.03 -3.76 -10.11
CA ALA A 73 -5.89 -4.28 -9.38
C ALA A 73 -5.53 -5.71 -9.81
N ASN A 74 -6.53 -6.56 -10.02
CA ASN A 74 -6.32 -7.94 -10.51
C ASN A 74 -5.77 -7.97 -11.94
N ILE A 75 -6.32 -7.16 -12.86
CA ILE A 75 -5.81 -7.05 -14.24
C ILE A 75 -4.33 -6.63 -14.24
N LEU A 76 -3.95 -5.67 -13.39
CA LEU A 76 -2.55 -5.25 -13.25
C LEU A 76 -1.66 -6.37 -12.71
N ALA A 77 -2.15 -7.13 -11.73
CA ALA A 77 -1.41 -8.26 -11.16
C ALA A 77 -1.17 -9.37 -12.20
N GLU A 78 -2.18 -9.68 -13.01
CA GLU A 78 -2.09 -10.66 -14.09
C GLU A 78 -1.13 -10.21 -15.19
N ALA A 79 -1.22 -8.94 -15.63
CA ALA A 79 -0.27 -8.37 -16.59
C ALA A 79 1.17 -8.41 -16.08
N ALA A 80 1.40 -8.13 -14.79
CA ALA A 80 2.71 -8.23 -14.17
C ALA A 80 3.23 -9.68 -14.12
N ALA A 81 2.37 -10.65 -13.78
CA ALA A 81 2.72 -12.07 -13.78
C ALA A 81 3.11 -12.54 -15.19
N LYS A 82 2.32 -12.17 -16.21
CA LYS A 82 2.61 -12.48 -17.62
C LYS A 82 3.91 -11.83 -18.10
N SER A 83 4.13 -10.56 -17.76
CA SER A 83 5.38 -9.84 -18.05
C SER A 83 6.60 -10.54 -17.47
N PHE A 84 6.50 -11.00 -16.22
CA PHE A 84 7.57 -11.75 -15.56
C PHE A 84 7.88 -13.06 -16.29
N MET A 85 6.85 -13.80 -16.71
CA MET A 85 7.03 -15.08 -17.42
C MET A 85 7.60 -14.91 -18.83
N GLU A 86 7.16 -13.88 -19.56
CA GLU A 86 7.56 -13.65 -20.96
C GLU A 86 8.82 -12.79 -21.10
N GLY A 87 9.28 -12.16 -20.01
CA GLY A 87 10.47 -11.29 -20.02
C GLY A 87 10.29 -10.03 -20.87
N ARG A 88 9.04 -9.59 -21.11
CA ARG A 88 8.73 -8.41 -21.92
C ARG A 88 7.57 -7.61 -21.33
N PRO A 89 7.47 -6.29 -21.61
CA PRO A 89 6.30 -5.50 -21.25
C PRO A 89 5.01 -6.08 -21.85
N ILE A 90 3.94 -6.06 -21.05
CA ILE A 90 2.58 -6.49 -21.42
C ILE A 90 1.67 -5.28 -21.38
N THR A 91 0.88 -5.07 -22.44
CA THR A 91 -0.13 -4.02 -22.47
C THR A 91 -1.40 -4.55 -21.79
N LEU A 92 -2.16 -3.69 -21.11
CA LEU A 92 -3.39 -4.13 -20.42
C LEU A 92 -4.44 -4.71 -21.38
N SER A 93 -4.41 -4.32 -22.66
CA SER A 93 -5.22 -4.91 -23.72
C SER A 93 -4.89 -6.38 -24.04
N ASP A 94 -3.74 -6.89 -23.57
CA ASP A 94 -3.28 -8.26 -23.82
C ASP A 94 -3.72 -9.23 -22.69
N VAL A 95 -4.52 -8.72 -21.75
CA VAL A 95 -4.97 -9.40 -20.52
C VAL A 95 -6.48 -9.18 -20.29
N ALA A 96 -7.00 -7.99 -20.63
CA ALA A 96 -8.41 -7.65 -20.56
C ALA A 96 -9.24 -8.21 -21.72
#